data_AF-A0A4Z0J559-F1
#
_entry.id   AF-A0A4Z0J559-F1
#
_cell.length_a   1.000
_cell.length_b   1.000
_cell.length_c   1.000
_cell.angle_alpha   90.00
_cell.angle_beta   90.00
_cell.angle_gamma   90.00
#
_symmetry.space_group_name_H-M   'P 1'
#
loop_
_entity.id
_entity.type
_entity.pdbx_description
1 polymer ?
#
loop_
_entity_poly.entity_id
_entity_poly.type
_entity_poly.pdbx_seq_one_letter_code
_entity_poly.pdbx_strand_id
1 'polypeptide(L)'
;MTLKNVTTKTMTTAMIAGAAVLGTGSMASASPEAEKKFSSIGDFLNHYKGQSPANSQGRYQGECVSLISRALEEVHGVDHGAWGEAIDYQSGGSGGTKMKQNGFTWHTDQKFENGDILVWGTGNDTSAYGHIGIYYEGQVWHQNFNNNRTLHTYDGLIDGYLGYWRA
;
A
#
# COMPACT_ATOMS: atom_id res chain seq x y z
N MET A 1 46.22 19.31 -20.64
CA MET A 1 45.02 19.10 -19.80
C MET A 1 43.98 20.11 -20.25
N THR A 2 42.91 19.62 -20.87
CA THR A 2 41.87 20.44 -21.52
C THR A 2 40.63 20.39 -20.66
N LEU A 3 40.26 21.50 -20.01
CA LEU A 3 38.93 21.68 -19.41
C LEU A 3 38.06 22.47 -20.40
N LYS A 4 37.00 21.81 -20.90
CA LYS A 4 35.91 22.45 -21.64
C LYS A 4 34.78 22.73 -20.65
N ASN A 5 34.51 24.00 -20.36
CA ASN A 5 33.30 24.41 -19.65
C ASN A 5 32.11 24.34 -20.61
N VAL A 6 31.08 23.57 -20.24
CA VAL A 6 29.83 23.46 -20.98
C VAL A 6 28.80 24.42 -20.40
N THR A 7 28.39 25.31 -21.31
CA THR A 7 27.23 26.19 -21.43
C THR A 7 26.04 25.96 -20.47
N THR A 8 25.72 26.99 -19.69
CA THR A 8 24.39 27.21 -19.10
C THR A 8 23.50 27.90 -20.14
N LYS A 9 22.37 27.29 -20.54
CA LYS A 9 21.32 27.94 -21.33
C LYS A 9 20.10 28.19 -20.45
N THR A 10 19.84 29.46 -20.22
CA THR A 10 18.62 30.03 -19.66
C THR A 10 17.42 29.63 -20.52
N MET A 11 16.39 29.02 -19.92
CA MET A 11 15.08 28.85 -20.56
C MET A 11 14.20 30.03 -20.20
N THR A 12 13.78 30.76 -21.23
CA THR A 12 12.90 31.93 -21.16
C THR A 12 11.46 31.47 -20.92
N THR A 13 10.85 31.96 -19.85
CA THR A 13 9.40 31.85 -19.58
C THR A 13 8.63 32.69 -20.58
N ALA A 14 7.82 32.07 -21.44
CA ALA A 14 6.79 32.76 -22.20
C ALA A 14 5.52 32.84 -21.35
N MET A 15 5.21 34.03 -20.83
CA MET A 15 3.89 34.34 -20.29
C MET A 15 2.92 34.61 -21.43
N ILE A 16 1.87 33.80 -21.55
CA ILE A 16 0.69 34.14 -22.35
C ILE A 16 -0.35 34.69 -21.38
N ALA A 17 -0.60 35.99 -21.48
CA ALA A 17 -1.76 36.63 -20.89
C ALA A 17 -2.95 36.45 -21.85
N GLY A 18 -4.04 35.86 -21.35
CA GLY A 18 -5.30 35.70 -22.06
C GLY A 18 -6.48 35.81 -21.10
N ALA A 19 -7.24 36.88 -21.30
CA ALA A 19 -8.49 37.35 -20.68
C ALA A 19 -9.32 36.39 -19.78
N ALA A 20 -9.87 37.01 -18.73
CA ALA A 20 -10.76 36.46 -17.72
C ALA A 20 -12.09 35.89 -18.27
N VAL A 21 -12.48 34.73 -17.74
CA VAL A 21 -13.88 34.37 -17.50
C VAL A 21 -14.03 34.10 -16.01
N LEU A 22 -14.83 34.93 -15.36
CA LEU A 22 -15.33 34.74 -14.00
C LEU A 22 -16.28 33.53 -14.01
N GLY A 23 -15.78 32.41 -13.53
CA GLY A 23 -16.57 31.25 -13.16
C GLY A 23 -15.96 30.66 -11.90
N THR A 24 -16.58 30.92 -10.75
CA THR A 24 -16.27 30.26 -9.48
C THR A 24 -16.70 28.79 -9.57
N GLY A 25 -15.92 27.99 -10.27
CA GLY A 25 -15.91 26.55 -10.11
C GLY A 25 -14.63 26.21 -9.37
N SER A 26 -14.74 25.78 -8.12
CA SER A 26 -13.69 24.94 -7.54
C SER A 26 -13.46 23.80 -8.51
N MET A 27 -12.36 23.84 -9.26
CA MET A 27 -11.83 22.65 -9.91
C MET A 27 -11.41 21.75 -8.75
N ALA A 28 -12.34 20.94 -8.27
CA ALA A 28 -12.00 19.77 -7.49
C ALA A 28 -11.01 19.01 -8.35
N SER A 29 -9.74 19.08 -7.96
CA SER A 29 -8.72 18.19 -8.49
C SER A 29 -9.19 16.81 -8.09
N ALA A 30 -9.86 16.11 -9.01
CA ALA A 30 -10.15 14.70 -8.83
C ALA A 30 -8.78 14.06 -8.55
N SER A 31 -8.65 13.46 -7.36
CA SER A 31 -7.52 12.57 -7.12
C SER A 31 -7.48 11.59 -8.28
N PRO A 32 -6.31 11.33 -8.89
CA PRO A 32 -6.24 10.32 -9.95
C PRO A 32 -6.87 9.03 -9.41
N GLU A 33 -7.77 8.44 -10.21
CA GLU A 33 -8.32 7.11 -9.91
C GLU A 33 -7.16 6.14 -9.64
N ALA A 34 -7.38 5.21 -8.71
CA ALA A 34 -6.42 4.16 -8.41
C ALA A 34 -6.00 3.44 -9.70
N GLU A 35 -4.75 3.67 -10.13
CA GLU A 35 -4.22 3.05 -11.32
C GLU A 35 -3.50 1.77 -10.93
N LYS A 36 -3.96 0.65 -11.50
CA LYS A 36 -3.26 -0.64 -11.39
C LYS A 36 -1.92 -0.54 -12.12
N LYS A 37 -0.81 -0.71 -11.39
CA LYS A 37 0.58 -0.60 -11.90
C LYS A 37 1.23 -1.96 -12.12
N PHE A 38 0.73 -3.00 -11.46
CA PHE A 38 1.29 -4.35 -11.50
C PHE A 38 0.26 -5.36 -11.98
N SER A 39 0.70 -6.31 -12.81
CA SER A 39 -0.13 -7.42 -13.27
C SER A 39 -0.42 -8.45 -12.19
N SER A 40 0.47 -8.57 -11.19
CA SER A 40 0.38 -9.59 -10.14
C SER A 40 0.97 -9.11 -8.81
N ILE A 41 0.61 -9.80 -7.71
CA ILE A 41 1.23 -9.63 -6.38
C ILE A 41 2.74 -9.93 -6.44
N GLY A 42 3.16 -10.90 -7.24
CA GLY A 42 4.59 -11.23 -7.38
C GLY A 42 5.41 -10.07 -7.94
N ASP A 43 4.91 -9.42 -9.00
CA ASP A 43 5.58 -8.25 -9.60
C ASP A 43 5.66 -7.09 -8.60
N PHE A 44 4.57 -6.87 -7.87
CA PHE A 44 4.49 -5.86 -6.82
C PHE A 44 5.50 -6.10 -5.68
N LEU A 45 5.54 -7.32 -5.14
CA LEU A 45 6.46 -7.68 -4.05
C LEU A 45 7.92 -7.60 -4.50
N ASN A 46 8.23 -8.08 -5.70
CA ASN A 46 9.58 -8.00 -6.28
C ASN A 46 10.02 -6.55 -6.49
N HIS A 47 9.11 -5.67 -6.94
CA HIS A 47 9.40 -4.26 -7.11
C HIS A 47 9.78 -3.60 -5.78
N TYR A 48 8.98 -3.80 -4.73
CA TYR A 48 9.18 -3.12 -3.44
C TYR A 48 10.13 -3.86 -2.48
N LYS A 49 10.64 -5.04 -2.83
CA LYS A 49 11.53 -5.82 -1.96
C LYS A 49 12.69 -4.97 -1.42
N GLY A 50 12.85 -4.96 -0.10
CA GLY A 50 13.89 -4.18 0.59
C GLY A 50 13.65 -2.67 0.65
N GLN A 51 12.54 -2.18 0.10
CA GLN A 51 12.13 -0.77 0.17
C GLN A 51 11.14 -0.54 1.31
N SER A 52 10.88 0.71 1.67
CA SER A 52 9.85 1.09 2.65
C SER A 52 8.72 1.87 2.00
N PRO A 53 7.83 1.25 1.20
CA PRO A 53 6.69 1.95 0.63
C PRO A 53 5.82 2.62 1.70
N ALA A 54 5.49 3.88 1.43
CA ALA A 54 4.39 4.59 2.07
C ALA A 54 3.05 4.12 1.50
N ASN A 55 1.95 4.44 2.19
CA ASN A 55 0.62 4.17 1.68
C ASN A 55 0.39 4.87 0.31
N SER A 56 -0.69 4.54 -0.38
CA SER A 56 -1.15 5.16 -1.64
C SER A 56 -0.95 6.69 -1.68
N GLN A 57 -1.28 7.37 -0.58
CA GLN A 57 -1.24 8.83 -0.41
C GLN A 57 0.15 9.39 -0.01
N GLY A 58 1.19 8.56 0.04
CA GLY A 58 2.55 8.97 0.38
C GLY A 58 2.80 9.22 1.87
N ARG A 59 1.96 8.68 2.76
CA ARG A 59 2.07 8.80 4.23
C ARG A 59 2.40 7.46 4.89
N TYR A 60 2.78 7.52 6.18
CA TYR A 60 3.01 6.33 7.02
C TYR A 60 4.03 5.35 6.42
N GLN A 61 5.17 5.89 5.99
CA GLN A 61 6.20 5.16 5.25
C GLN A 61 6.68 3.91 5.99
N GLY A 62 6.53 2.73 5.38
CA GLY A 62 7.05 1.49 5.97
C GLY A 62 6.18 0.89 7.07
N GLU A 63 4.93 1.34 7.24
CA GLU A 63 3.96 0.67 8.12
C GLU A 63 3.36 -0.59 7.46
N CYS A 64 2.93 -1.57 8.26
CA CYS A 64 2.33 -2.81 7.75
C CYS A 64 1.09 -2.53 6.88
N VAL A 65 0.19 -1.64 7.34
CA VAL A 65 -1.00 -1.22 6.59
C VAL A 65 -0.69 -0.42 5.32
N SER A 66 0.48 0.24 5.25
CA SER A 66 0.93 0.97 4.05
C SER A 66 1.24 0.02 2.89
N LEU A 67 1.74 -1.18 3.19
CA LEU A 67 1.95 -2.22 2.19
C LEU A 67 0.62 -2.65 1.57
N ILE A 68 -0.38 -2.91 2.42
CA ILE A 68 -1.71 -3.35 1.98
C ILE A 68 -2.41 -2.26 1.18
N SER A 69 -2.28 -1.01 1.61
CA SER A 69 -2.77 0.14 0.86
C SER A 69 -2.23 0.18 -0.57
N ARG A 70 -0.90 0.00 -0.73
CA ARG A 70 -0.25 -0.05 -2.03
C ARG A 70 -0.69 -1.26 -2.85
N ALA A 71 -0.79 -2.44 -2.26
CA ALA A 71 -1.22 -3.64 -2.97
C ALA A 71 -2.67 -3.50 -3.51
N LEU A 72 -3.56 -2.93 -2.70
CA LEU A 72 -4.95 -2.71 -3.08
C LEU A 72 -5.07 -1.73 -4.26
N GLU A 73 -4.35 -0.60 -4.23
CA GLU A 73 -4.32 0.34 -5.37
C GLU A 73 -3.64 -0.30 -6.60
N GLU A 74 -2.39 -0.73 -6.43
CA GLU A 74 -1.48 -0.96 -7.56
C GLU A 74 -1.64 -2.36 -8.18
N VAL A 75 -2.30 -3.30 -7.50
CA VAL A 75 -2.59 -4.65 -8.01
C VAL A 75 -4.09 -4.87 -8.25
N HIS A 76 -4.95 -4.32 -7.38
CA HIS A 76 -6.39 -4.55 -7.44
C HIS A 76 -7.19 -3.36 -7.98
N GLY A 77 -6.57 -2.20 -8.20
CA GLY A 77 -7.27 -1.00 -8.69
C GLY A 77 -8.27 -0.44 -7.67
N VAL A 78 -8.08 -0.73 -6.39
CA VAL A 78 -8.95 -0.29 -5.30
C VAL A 78 -8.40 1.02 -4.74
N ASP A 79 -9.17 2.10 -4.83
CA ASP A 79 -8.84 3.35 -4.14
C ASP A 79 -8.79 3.10 -2.64
N HIS A 80 -7.61 3.34 -2.07
CA HIS A 80 -7.30 2.97 -0.71
C HIS A 80 -6.76 4.17 0.03
N GLY A 81 -7.38 4.52 1.15
CA GLY A 81 -6.90 5.53 2.08
C GLY A 81 -6.54 4.90 3.42
N ALA A 82 -6.44 5.68 4.50
CA ALA A 82 -6.32 5.09 5.83
C ALA A 82 -7.65 4.42 6.23
N TRP A 83 -7.70 3.08 6.25
CA TRP A 83 -8.89 2.31 6.67
C TRP A 83 -8.86 1.83 8.13
N GLY A 84 -7.84 2.25 8.87
CA GLY A 84 -7.58 1.84 10.24
C GLY A 84 -6.25 1.12 10.38
N GLU A 85 -6.06 0.53 11.56
CA GLU A 85 -4.89 -0.28 11.93
C GLU A 85 -5.06 -1.70 11.41
N ALA A 86 -4.04 -2.55 11.56
CA ALA A 86 -4.07 -3.92 11.06
C ALA A 86 -5.25 -4.73 11.60
N ILE A 87 -5.56 -4.62 12.90
CA ILE A 87 -6.69 -5.31 13.53
C ILE A 87 -8.05 -4.91 12.93
N ASP A 88 -8.19 -3.70 12.39
CA ASP A 88 -9.43 -3.22 11.77
C ASP A 88 -9.74 -3.91 10.45
N TYR A 89 -8.78 -4.65 9.88
CA TYR A 89 -8.99 -5.48 8.71
C TYR A 89 -9.67 -6.81 9.03
N GLN A 90 -9.87 -7.20 10.29
CA GLN A 90 -10.64 -8.41 10.59
C GLN A 90 -12.08 -8.31 10.05
N SER A 91 -12.74 -9.45 9.80
CA SER A 91 -14.15 -9.45 9.39
C SER A 91 -15.04 -8.69 10.38
N GLY A 92 -15.79 -7.71 9.88
CA GLY A 92 -16.63 -6.82 10.68
C GLY A 92 -15.95 -5.54 11.18
N GLY A 93 -14.63 -5.42 11.06
CA GLY A 93 -13.89 -4.17 11.30
C GLY A 93 -14.10 -3.13 10.20
N SER A 94 -13.63 -1.90 10.39
CA SER A 94 -13.75 -0.82 9.40
C SER A 94 -13.01 -1.16 8.10
N GLY A 95 -11.75 -1.60 8.22
CA GLY A 95 -10.96 -2.10 7.09
C GLY A 95 -11.57 -3.35 6.47
N GLY A 96 -12.02 -4.31 7.29
CA GLY A 96 -12.65 -5.53 6.80
C GLY A 96 -13.96 -5.29 6.04
N THR A 97 -14.74 -4.30 6.46
CA THR A 97 -15.95 -3.87 5.73
C THR A 97 -15.59 -3.33 4.35
N LYS A 98 -14.49 -2.57 4.24
CA LYS A 98 -13.99 -2.06 2.95
C LYS A 98 -13.42 -3.17 2.07
N MET A 99 -12.70 -4.14 2.64
CA MET A 99 -12.25 -5.34 1.91
C MET A 99 -13.42 -6.06 1.27
N LYS A 100 -14.46 -6.38 2.06
CA LYS A 100 -15.68 -7.04 1.57
C LYS A 100 -16.41 -6.24 0.49
N GLN A 101 -16.48 -4.91 0.64
CA GLN A 101 -17.09 -4.02 -0.38
C GLN A 101 -16.35 -4.04 -1.71
N ASN A 102 -15.03 -4.31 -1.69
CA ASN A 102 -14.20 -4.43 -2.89
C ASN A 102 -14.07 -5.88 -3.40
N GLY A 103 -14.97 -6.78 -2.98
CA GLY A 103 -15.06 -8.14 -3.52
C GLY A 103 -14.21 -9.18 -2.79
N PHE A 104 -13.43 -8.80 -1.78
CA PHE A 104 -12.62 -9.76 -1.05
C PHE A 104 -13.47 -10.63 -0.13
N THR A 105 -13.10 -11.91 -0.01
CA THR A 105 -13.73 -12.89 0.87
C THR A 105 -12.86 -13.16 2.10
N TRP A 106 -13.48 -13.21 3.28
CA TRP A 106 -12.79 -13.52 4.53
C TRP A 106 -12.78 -15.02 4.81
N HIS A 107 -11.63 -15.51 5.28
CA HIS A 107 -11.41 -16.90 5.65
C HIS A 107 -10.69 -16.98 6.99
N THR A 108 -10.91 -18.08 7.72
CA THR A 108 -10.28 -18.33 9.03
C THR A 108 -9.49 -19.64 9.07
N ASP A 109 -9.51 -20.41 7.98
CA ASP A 109 -8.61 -21.54 7.84
C ASP A 109 -7.18 -21.07 7.53
N GLN A 110 -6.27 -22.01 7.26
CA GLN A 110 -4.87 -21.73 6.93
C GLN A 110 -4.49 -22.31 5.55
N LYS A 111 -5.44 -22.33 4.60
CA LYS A 111 -5.23 -22.79 3.22
C LYS A 111 -4.80 -21.63 2.33
N PHE A 112 -3.66 -21.05 2.68
CA PHE A 112 -3.16 -19.84 2.05
C PHE A 112 -2.80 -20.04 0.59
N GLU A 113 -3.07 -19.01 -0.21
CA GLU A 113 -2.74 -18.89 -1.62
C GLU A 113 -1.99 -17.58 -1.85
N ASN A 114 -1.22 -17.54 -2.95
CA ASN A 114 -0.44 -16.37 -3.31
C ASN A 114 -1.36 -15.15 -3.48
N GLY A 115 -1.09 -14.11 -2.70
CA GLY A 115 -1.86 -12.86 -2.69
C GLY A 115 -2.86 -12.73 -1.54
N ASP A 116 -3.03 -13.76 -0.71
CA ASP A 116 -3.87 -13.63 0.49
C ASP A 116 -3.31 -12.57 1.43
N ILE A 117 -4.19 -11.73 1.96
CA ILE A 117 -3.84 -10.69 2.94
C ILE A 117 -4.17 -11.23 4.33
N LEU A 118 -3.13 -11.59 5.09
CA LEU A 118 -3.25 -12.22 6.41
C LEU A 118 -3.30 -11.15 7.50
N VAL A 119 -4.19 -11.35 8.47
CA VAL A 119 -4.45 -10.40 9.56
C VAL A 119 -4.20 -11.06 10.91
N TRP A 120 -3.44 -10.38 11.75
CA TRP A 120 -3.18 -10.73 13.13
C TRP A 120 -3.73 -9.64 14.06
N GLY A 121 -4.39 -10.06 15.13
CA GLY A 121 -4.82 -9.20 16.23
C GLY A 121 -3.74 -9.10 17.29
N THR A 122 -4.16 -8.86 18.53
CA THR A 122 -3.26 -8.80 19.69
C THR A 122 -2.67 -10.19 20.01
N GLY A 123 -1.35 -10.24 20.17
CA GLY A 123 -0.56 -11.41 20.53
C GLY A 123 0.72 -11.00 21.28
N ASN A 124 1.60 -11.95 21.53
CA ASN A 124 2.94 -11.73 22.10
C ASN A 124 3.89 -11.08 21.09
N ASP A 125 3.68 -11.34 19.79
CA ASP A 125 4.51 -10.84 18.69
C ASP A 125 3.93 -9.56 18.07
N THR A 126 2.71 -9.17 18.46
CA THR A 126 2.00 -8.00 17.94
C THR A 126 1.55 -7.09 19.08
N SER A 127 0.97 -5.95 18.75
CA SER A 127 0.39 -5.02 19.73
C SER A 127 -1.13 -4.99 19.65
N ALA A 128 -1.77 -4.12 20.43
CA ALA A 128 -3.21 -3.85 20.32
C ALA A 128 -3.64 -3.36 18.92
N TYR A 129 -2.70 -2.88 18.10
CA TYR A 129 -2.93 -2.45 16.72
C TYR A 129 -2.93 -3.62 15.72
N GLY A 130 -2.48 -4.81 16.15
CA GLY A 130 -2.35 -6.00 15.31
C GLY A 130 -1.16 -5.95 14.35
N HIS A 131 -1.17 -6.87 13.38
CA HIS A 131 -0.23 -6.90 12.26
C HIS A 131 -0.91 -7.41 10.99
N ILE A 132 -0.38 -7.06 9.82
CA ILE A 132 -0.96 -7.45 8.52
C ILE A 132 0.14 -7.66 7.49
N GLY A 133 -0.06 -8.60 6.58
CA GLY A 133 0.93 -8.99 5.57
C GLY A 133 0.29 -9.73 4.40
N ILE A 134 1.11 -10.08 3.41
CA ILE A 134 0.69 -10.77 2.18
C ILE A 134 1.37 -12.13 2.13
N TYR A 135 0.62 -13.21 1.98
CA TYR A 135 1.18 -14.54 1.76
C TYR A 135 1.58 -14.70 0.29
N TYR A 136 2.82 -15.09 0.04
CA TYR A 136 3.32 -15.35 -1.30
C TYR A 136 4.48 -16.34 -1.26
N GLU A 137 4.38 -17.41 -2.06
CA GLU A 137 5.40 -18.47 -2.21
C GLU A 137 5.84 -19.09 -0.87
N GLY A 138 4.88 -19.37 0.01
CA GLY A 138 5.17 -20.01 1.31
C GLY A 138 5.63 -19.04 2.40
N GLN A 139 5.73 -17.75 2.11
CA GLN A 139 6.26 -16.73 3.03
C GLN A 139 5.24 -15.62 3.27
N VAL A 140 5.31 -15.00 4.45
CA VAL A 140 4.57 -13.77 4.75
C VAL A 140 5.47 -12.58 4.43
N TRP A 141 5.03 -11.74 3.51
CA TRP A 141 5.64 -10.47 3.15
C TRP A 141 4.97 -9.34 3.91
N HIS A 142 5.73 -8.53 4.63
CA HIS A 142 5.18 -7.46 5.47
C HIS A 142 6.17 -6.31 5.64
N GLN A 143 5.71 -5.26 6.33
CA GLN A 143 6.55 -4.16 6.81
C GLN A 143 6.34 -3.96 8.31
N ASN A 144 7.29 -3.32 8.97
CA ASN A 144 7.22 -2.92 10.37
C ASN A 144 7.01 -4.05 11.40
N PHE A 145 7.54 -5.23 11.13
CA PHE A 145 7.69 -6.25 12.17
C PHE A 145 9.11 -6.17 12.73
N ASN A 146 9.28 -6.36 14.05
CA ASN A 146 10.57 -6.22 14.74
C ASN A 146 11.32 -4.91 14.42
N ASN A 147 10.58 -3.80 14.28
CA ASN A 147 11.08 -2.46 13.91
C ASN A 147 11.77 -2.39 12.53
N ASN A 148 11.63 -3.40 11.68
CA ASN A 148 12.11 -3.33 10.30
C ASN A 148 11.02 -2.75 9.38
N ARG A 149 11.17 -1.49 8.99
CA ARG A 149 10.23 -0.75 8.15
C ARG A 149 10.31 -1.10 6.65
N THR A 150 11.20 -1.98 6.23
CA THR A 150 11.32 -2.39 4.82
C THR A 150 10.36 -3.54 4.50
N LEU A 151 10.02 -3.75 3.24
CA LEU A 151 9.32 -4.94 2.77
C LEU A 151 10.29 -6.13 2.77
N HIS A 152 10.00 -7.09 3.62
CA HIS A 152 10.77 -8.32 3.77
C HIS A 152 9.85 -9.48 4.15
N THR A 153 10.41 -10.67 4.17
CA THR A 153 9.74 -11.87 4.66
C THR A 153 10.14 -12.17 6.08
N TYR A 154 9.24 -12.84 6.79
CA TYR A 154 9.49 -13.41 8.11
C TYR A 154 9.23 -14.91 8.08
N ASP A 155 10.21 -15.66 8.59
CA ASP A 155 10.22 -17.12 8.57
C ASP A 155 9.65 -17.73 9.86
N GLY A 156 9.25 -16.90 10.83
CA GLY A 156 8.67 -17.36 12.10
C GLY A 156 7.14 -17.39 12.06
N LEU A 157 6.57 -17.97 13.12
CA LEU A 157 5.14 -17.84 13.39
C LEU A 157 4.89 -16.48 14.04
N ILE A 158 3.83 -15.80 13.61
CA ILE A 158 3.28 -14.62 14.28
C ILE A 158 2.02 -15.08 15.00
N ASP A 159 1.97 -14.89 16.32
CA ASP A 159 0.78 -15.24 17.10
C ASP A 159 -0.36 -14.21 16.95
N GLY A 160 -1.55 -14.56 17.46
CA GLY A 160 -2.73 -13.70 17.32
C GLY A 160 -3.37 -13.72 15.92
N TYR A 161 -3.13 -14.75 15.11
CA TYR A 161 -3.75 -14.91 13.79
C TYR A 161 -5.29 -14.89 13.88
N LEU A 162 -5.92 -14.04 13.06
CA LEU A 162 -7.39 -13.88 13.02
C LEU A 162 -8.01 -14.51 11.77
N GLY A 163 -7.32 -14.41 10.63
CA GLY A 163 -7.83 -14.85 9.33
C GLY A 163 -7.12 -14.16 8.17
N TYR A 164 -7.67 -14.34 6.97
CA TYR A 164 -7.15 -13.70 5.77
C TYR A 164 -8.26 -13.25 4.81
N TRP A 165 -7.92 -12.27 3.96
CA TRP A 165 -8.72 -11.87 2.81
C TRP A 165 -8.15 -12.43 1.52
N ARG A 166 -9.05 -12.89 0.65
CA ARG A 166 -8.75 -13.31 -0.72
C ARG A 166 -9.57 -12.50 -1.71
N ALA A 167 -8.93 -12.03 -2.79
CA ALA A 167 -9.58 -11.31 -3.88
C ALA A 167 -10.45 -12.22 -4.75
#